data_AF-A0A510HE00-F1
#
_entry.id   AF-A0A510HE00-F1
#
_cell.length_a   1.000
_cell.length_b   1.000
_cell.length_c   1.000
_cell.angle_alpha   90.00
_cell.angle_beta   90.00
_cell.angle_gamma   90.00
#
_symmetry.space_group_name_H-M   'P 1'
#
loop_
_entity.id
_entity.type
_entity.pdbx_description
1 polymer ?
#
loop_
_entity_poly.entity_id
_entity_poly.type
_entity_poly.pdbx_seq_one_letter_code
_entity_poly.pdbx_strand_id
1 'polypeptide(L)' 'MGFGSDFDGAKVPRELGDASGLPRLLAALRERGYGEAELRKLAHENWLRVLRATWGG' A
#
# COMPACT_ATOMS: atom_id res chain seq x y z
N MET A 1 -9.61 -2.01 -1.32
CA MET A 1 -8.55 -2.00 -0.29
C MET A 1 -7.30 -1.37 -0.88
N GLY A 2 -6.56 -0.58 -0.10
CA GLY A 2 -5.29 0.07 -0.47
C GLY A 2 -4.61 0.61 0.79
N PHE A 3 -3.36 1.06 0.68
CA PHE A 3 -2.64 1.64 1.82
C PHE A 3 -2.98 3.13 2.03
N GLY A 4 -3.03 3.54 3.30
CA GLY A 4 -3.04 4.92 3.76
C GLY A 4 -2.26 4.96 5.07
N SER A 5 -0.95 5.21 4.99
CA SER A 5 -0.03 4.99 6.11
C SER A 5 -0.13 6.05 7.21
N ASP A 6 -0.64 7.24 6.88
CA ASP A 6 -0.63 8.41 7.75
C ASP A 6 0.77 8.72 8.31
N PHE A 7 1.79 8.56 7.45
CA PHE A 7 3.15 9.01 7.78
C PHE A 7 3.13 10.50 8.13
N ASP A 8 3.89 10.86 9.15
CA ASP A 8 3.93 12.20 9.74
C ASP A 8 2.62 12.67 10.41
N GLY A 9 1.55 11.87 10.38
CA GLY A 9 0.25 12.15 11.01
C GLY A 9 -0.10 11.22 12.19
N ALA A 10 0.50 10.03 12.26
CA ALA A 10 0.24 9.04 13.31
C ALA A 10 1.49 8.31 13.82
N LYS A 11 1.34 7.61 14.96
CA LYS A 11 2.34 6.64 15.42
C LYS A 11 2.26 5.39 14.56
N VAL A 12 3.35 5.11 13.86
CA VAL A 12 3.51 3.92 13.03
C VAL A 12 4.23 2.80 13.79
N PRO A 13 3.96 1.51 13.48
CA PRO A 13 4.69 0.39 14.06
C PRO A 13 6.20 0.53 13.86
N ARG A 14 6.98 0.20 14.89
CA ARG A 14 8.44 0.36 14.87
C ARG A 14 9.11 -0.45 13.75
N GLU A 15 8.57 -1.63 13.47
CA GLU A 15 9.04 -2.56 12.45
C GLU A 15 8.84 -2.01 11.03
N LEU A 16 7.83 -1.16 10.85
CA LEU A 16 7.59 -0.43 9.61
C LEU A 16 8.53 0.77 9.52
N GLY A 17 8.63 1.56 10.59
CA GLY A 17 9.38 2.81 10.57
C GLY A 17 8.71 3.80 9.63
N ASP A 18 9.45 4.34 8.66
CA ASP A 18 8.94 5.30 7.68
C ASP A 18 8.62 4.66 6.32
N ALA A 19 8.48 5.48 5.28
CA ALA A 19 8.20 5.04 3.92
C ALA A 19 9.23 4.02 3.36
N SER A 20 10.48 4.04 3.85
CA SER A 20 11.50 3.04 3.48
C SER A 20 11.14 1.61 3.96
N GLY A 21 10.18 1.45 4.87
CA GLY A 21 9.68 0.16 5.34
C GLY A 21 8.65 -0.51 4.43
N LEU A 22 8.05 0.22 3.49
CA LEU A 22 7.00 -0.31 2.61
C LEU A 22 7.43 -1.55 1.79
N PRO A 23 8.67 -1.65 1.25
CA PRO A 23 9.13 -2.86 0.60
C PRO A 23 9.10 -4.10 1.51
N ARG A 24 9.43 -3.96 2.81
CA ARG A 24 9.37 -5.06 3.78
C ARG A 24 7.93 -5.49 4.05
N LEU A 25 7.00 -4.54 4.13
CA LEU A 25 5.57 -4.84 4.25
C LEU A 25 5.07 -5.66 3.06
N LEU A 26 5.44 -5.28 1.83
CA LEU A 26 5.07 -6.02 0.63
C LEU A 26 5.68 -7.43 0.60
N ALA A 27 6.92 -7.59 1.07
CA ALA A 27 7.55 -8.89 1.21
C ALA A 27 6.80 -9.79 2.21
N ALA A 28 6.45 -9.26 3.38
CA ALA A 28 5.69 -10.01 4.40
C ALA A 28 4.28 -10.41 3.91
N LEU A 29 3.62 -9.57 3.09
CA LEU A 29 2.34 -9.94 2.47
C LEU A 29 2.51 -11.04 1.42
N ARG A 30 3.58 -10.99 0.62
CA ARG A 30 3.91 -12.06 -0.33
C ARG A 30 4.14 -13.40 0.38
N GLU A 31 4.87 -13.40 1.48
CA GLU A 31 5.10 -14.60 2.33
C GLU A 31 3.79 -15.17 2.91
N ARG A 32 2.79 -14.30 3.14
CA ARG A 32 1.44 -14.70 3.58
C ARG A 32 0.54 -15.20 2.45
N GLY A 33 1.05 -15.32 1.22
CA GLY A 33 0.34 -15.90 0.08
C GLY A 33 -0.42 -14.92 -0.79
N TYR A 34 -0.22 -13.60 -0.62
CA TYR A 34 -0.79 -12.61 -1.54
C TYR A 34 -0.11 -12.72 -2.90
N GLY A 35 -0.91 -12.87 -3.96
CA GLY A 35 -0.41 -12.95 -5.33
C GLY A 35 0.07 -11.60 -5.85
N GLU A 36 0.94 -11.61 -6.86
CA GLU A 36 1.47 -10.39 -7.49
C GLU A 36 0.38 -9.41 -7.95
N ALA A 37 -0.72 -9.93 -8.50
CA ALA A 37 -1.84 -9.11 -8.94
C ALA A 37 -2.56 -8.42 -7.76
N GLU A 38 -2.63 -9.07 -6.60
CA GLU A 38 -3.23 -8.49 -5.39
C GLU A 38 -2.29 -7.44 -4.78
N LEU A 39 -0.99 -7.73 -4.75
CA LEU A 39 0.02 -6.81 -4.24
C LEU A 39 0.06 -5.50 -5.06
N ARG A 40 0.01 -5.56 -6.40
CA ARG A 40 -0.08 -4.34 -7.22
C ARG A 40 -1.35 -3.55 -6.97
N LYS A 41 -2.49 -4.24 -6.82
CA LYS A 41 -3.77 -3.62 -6.46
C LYS A 41 -3.71 -2.88 -5.13
N LEU A 42 -3.11 -3.49 -4.11
CA LEU A 42 -2.94 -2.87 -2.79
C LEU A 42 -1.96 -1.69 -2.83
N ALA A 43 -0.85 -1.85 -3.56
CA ALA A 43 0.21 -0.84 -3.63
C ALA A 43 -0.23 0.43 -4.36
N HIS A 44 -0.91 0.32 -5.50
CA HIS A 44 -1.29 1.51 -6.27
C HIS A 44 -2.47 1.34 -7.23
N GLU A 45 -2.73 0.16 -7.83
CA GLU A 45 -3.69 0.10 -8.94
C GLU A 45 -5.13 0.44 -8.50
N ASN A 46 -5.51 0.08 -7.26
CA ASN A 46 -6.81 0.46 -6.72
C ASN A 46 -6.94 1.96 -6.50
N TRP A 47 -5.87 2.63 -6.07
CA TRP A 47 -5.84 4.09 -5.95
C TRP A 47 -5.97 4.74 -7.32
N LEU A 48 -5.15 4.33 -8.29
CA LEU A 48 -5.20 4.86 -9.65
C LEU A 48 -6.58 4.68 -10.30
N ARG A 49 -7.26 3.56 -10.05
CA ARG A 49 -8.64 3.33 -10.51
C ARG A 49 -9.61 4.36 -9.93
N VAL A 50 -9.51 4.64 -8.62
CA VAL A 50 -10.37 5.64 -7.96
C VAL A 50 -10.06 7.04 -8.49
N LEU A 51 -8.79 7.41 -8.60
CA LEU A 51 -8.41 8.73 -9.13
C LEU A 51 -8.95 8.95 -10.54
N ARG A 52 -8.86 7.94 -11.42
CA ARG A 52 -9.46 8.00 -12.77
C ARG A 52 -10.98 8.10 -12.74
N ALA A 53 -11.66 7.33 -11.88
CA ALA A 53 -13.12 7.38 -11.82
C ALA A 53 -13.66 8.72 -11.26
N THR A 54 -12.88 9.39 -10.42
CA THR A 54 -13.29 10.64 -9.76
C THR A 54 -12.85 11.89 -10.52
N TRP A 55 -11.67 11.87 -11.15
CA TRP A 55 -11.06 13.05 -11.80
C TRP A 55 -10.86 12.89 -13.30
N GLY A 56 -11.16 11.73 -13.88
CA GLY A 56 -10.80 11.38 -15.27
C GLY A 56 -11.72 11.91 -16.37
N GLY A 57 -12.86 12.54 -16.03
CA GLY A 57 -13.86 12.98 -17.01
C GLY A 57 -14.79 11.88 -17.48
#